data_AF-A0AA35LLL0-F1
#
_entry.id   AF-A0AA35LLL0-F1
#
_cell.length_a   1.000
_cell.length_b   1.000
_cell.length_c   1.000
_cell.angle_alpha   90.00
_cell.angle_beta   90.00
_cell.angle_gamma   90.00
#
_symmetry.space_group_name_H-M   'P 1'
#
loop_
_entity.id
_entity.type
_entity.pdbx_description
1 polymer ?
#
loop_
_entity_poly.entity_id
_entity_poly.type
_entity_poly.pdbx_seq_one_letter_code
_entity_poly.pdbx_strand_id
1 'polypeptide(L)'
;MESFLGGRKAALQDHVRRNQEVHVVMGNEACDLDSMVSALALAYFFAKTAPDMKAAFIPVLNIPRSEFPLRTESTFLLKEQRIAESSLVFRDEIDLATLHQAGLLLLTLVDHHVLPSGDAALEEAVVEVIDHRPLERERGPPCRVTAELVGSCATLVTERILQSPSQVLDRQTAALLHGTIVLDCVNMSPEAGKVTAKDTHYASLLESKFPDLPSRNVIFEALQRAKFDVSGLTTDQMLRKDLKALSGENAVIALSAIYMNLQAFLRRPGLEQELSAFCRQRSYDALLAMTISFNEQNVPFRQLAVYSQHPELQAAVCRALETSSSPPLSLSPLDSPYATVQAYHQGNTTASRKKVLPVVRDFLREWDRPAPATMEPEATAPYGKTRPEPRGAEPCEREQGPGSPRKDPAKPHRLGDDLAADDDAPLPPTPMNSLVDECPLDRGLPKLSAEAVFEKFSRIAEARSSADDEPGKK
;
A
#
# COMPACT_ATOMS: atom_id res chain seq x y z
N MET A 1 0.75 12.55 25.10
CA MET A 1 0.13 12.29 23.79
C MET A 1 -1.39 12.23 23.90
N GLU A 2 -1.95 11.36 24.73
CA GLU A 2 -3.41 11.13 24.84
C GLU A 2 -4.24 12.40 25.09
N SER A 3 -3.90 13.20 26.11
CA SER A 3 -4.60 14.45 26.40
C SER A 3 -4.53 15.46 25.25
N PHE A 4 -3.43 15.49 24.51
CA PHE A 4 -3.30 16.33 23.32
C PHE A 4 -4.28 15.89 22.24
N LEU A 5 -4.30 14.59 21.90
CA LEU A 5 -5.19 14.02 20.88
C LEU A 5 -6.67 14.21 21.24
N GLY A 6 -7.04 13.99 22.51
CA GLY A 6 -8.42 14.15 23.00
C GLY A 6 -9.02 15.53 22.74
N GLY A 7 -8.20 16.59 22.62
CA GLY A 7 -8.66 17.95 22.33
C GLY A 7 -8.62 18.36 20.86
N ARG A 8 -8.09 17.54 19.93
CA ARG A 8 -7.82 17.99 18.54
C ARG A 8 -9.08 18.30 17.74
N LYS A 9 -10.12 17.47 17.85
CA LYS A 9 -11.40 17.70 17.15
C LYS A 9 -12.07 19.00 17.59
N ALA A 10 -12.10 19.26 18.90
CA ALA A 10 -12.63 20.51 19.44
C ALA A 10 -11.79 21.72 19.00
N ALA A 11 -10.45 21.61 19.07
CA ALA A 11 -9.55 22.66 18.62
C ALA A 11 -9.72 22.98 17.12
N LEU A 12 -9.86 21.95 16.27
CA LEU A 12 -10.14 22.09 14.85
C LEU A 12 -11.46 22.84 14.62
N GLN A 13 -12.55 22.41 15.25
CA GLN A 13 -13.85 23.06 15.12
C GLN A 13 -13.81 24.52 15.58
N ASP A 14 -13.12 24.81 16.68
CA ASP A 14 -12.99 26.18 17.21
C ASP A 14 -12.18 27.08 16.28
N HIS A 15 -11.08 26.59 15.69
CA HIS A 15 -10.27 27.38 14.75
C HIS A 15 -11.01 27.63 13.44
N VAL A 16 -11.72 26.62 12.91
CA VAL A 16 -12.60 26.78 11.74
C VAL A 16 -13.67 27.83 12.02
N ARG A 17 -14.34 27.78 13.18
CA ARG A 17 -15.37 28.77 13.56
C ARG A 17 -14.83 30.19 13.73
N ARG A 18 -13.58 30.34 14.18
CA ARG A 18 -12.93 31.63 14.42
C ARG A 18 -12.11 32.12 13.22
N ASN A 19 -12.12 31.39 12.11
CA ASN A 19 -11.35 31.69 10.90
C ASN A 19 -9.84 31.86 11.21
N GLN A 20 -9.31 30.93 12.00
CA GLN A 20 -7.91 30.87 12.42
C GLN A 20 -7.17 29.74 11.71
N GLU A 21 -5.85 29.85 11.62
CA GLU A 21 -4.99 28.90 10.94
C GLU A 21 -5.08 27.49 11.55
N VAL A 22 -5.02 26.49 10.67
CA VAL A 22 -4.95 25.07 11.02
C VAL A 22 -3.70 24.50 10.37
N HIS A 23 -2.79 24.01 11.20
CA HIS A 23 -1.58 23.33 10.75
C HIS A 23 -1.79 21.83 10.81
N VAL A 24 -1.97 21.23 9.63
CA VAL A 24 -2.15 19.79 9.46
C VAL A 24 -0.79 19.12 9.31
N VAL A 25 -0.58 18.03 10.05
CA VAL A 25 0.52 17.08 9.80
C VAL A 25 -0.08 15.80 9.28
N MET A 26 0.34 15.35 8.09
CA MET A 26 -0.31 14.27 7.37
C MET A 26 0.71 13.30 6.80
N GLY A 27 0.44 12.00 6.98
CA GLY A 27 1.17 10.90 6.36
C GLY A 27 0.70 10.58 4.93
N ASN A 28 1.25 9.53 4.34
CA ASN A 28 0.82 9.07 3.03
C ASN A 28 -0.56 8.37 3.07
N GLU A 29 -1.14 8.09 1.90
CA GLU A 29 -2.46 7.47 1.73
C GLU A 29 -2.53 5.97 2.08
N ALA A 30 -1.39 5.29 2.20
CA ALA A 30 -1.35 3.95 2.77
C ALA A 30 -1.70 3.99 4.27
N CYS A 31 -1.32 5.09 4.93
CA CYS A 31 -1.52 5.35 6.36
C CYS A 31 -1.05 4.14 7.19
N ASP A 32 0.14 3.64 6.85
CA ASP A 32 0.80 2.60 7.63
C ASP A 32 1.24 3.13 9.00
N LEU A 33 1.92 2.27 9.76
CA LEU A 33 2.34 2.61 11.12
C LEU A 33 3.26 3.84 11.13
N ASP A 34 4.18 3.94 10.17
CA ASP A 34 5.13 5.03 10.06
C ASP A 34 4.45 6.36 9.79
N SER A 35 3.63 6.42 8.74
CA SER A 35 2.82 7.60 8.41
C SER A 35 1.96 8.06 9.58
N MET A 36 1.28 7.14 10.28
CA MET A 36 0.43 7.49 11.42
C MET A 36 1.28 8.04 12.58
N VAL A 37 2.31 7.32 13.02
CA VAL A 37 3.10 7.70 14.19
C VAL A 37 3.89 8.97 13.95
N SER A 38 4.50 9.10 12.78
CA SER A 38 5.23 10.31 12.38
C SER A 38 4.32 11.55 12.42
N ALA A 39 3.07 11.43 11.95
CA ALA A 39 2.12 12.55 11.97
C ALA A 39 1.70 12.91 13.41
N LEU A 40 1.35 11.90 14.22
CA LEU A 40 0.95 12.10 15.61
C LEU A 40 2.07 12.73 16.45
N ALA A 41 3.29 12.19 16.36
CA ALA A 41 4.45 12.63 17.13
C ALA A 41 4.86 14.06 16.76
N LEU A 42 4.91 14.38 15.47
CA LEU A 42 5.33 15.70 15.01
C LEU A 42 4.28 16.78 15.32
N ALA A 43 2.98 16.49 15.16
CA ALA A 43 1.93 17.42 15.57
C ALA A 43 1.92 17.67 17.09
N TYR A 44 2.15 16.62 17.89
CA TYR A 44 2.30 16.75 19.34
C TYR A 44 3.48 17.64 19.70
N PHE A 45 4.63 17.43 19.05
CA PHE A 45 5.82 18.25 19.22
C PHE A 45 5.53 19.73 18.89
N PHE A 46 4.98 20.04 17.72
CA PHE A 46 4.66 21.41 17.35
C PHE A 46 3.76 22.12 18.37
N ALA A 47 2.70 21.45 18.83
CA ALA A 47 1.80 22.02 19.82
C ALA A 47 2.45 22.31 21.17
N LYS A 48 3.59 21.68 21.48
CA LYS A 48 4.33 21.89 22.72
C LYS A 48 5.46 22.91 22.58
N THR A 49 5.98 23.10 21.37
CA THR A 49 7.16 23.94 21.14
C THR A 49 6.86 25.25 20.44
N ALA A 50 5.65 25.41 19.89
CA ALA A 50 5.22 26.63 19.23
C ALA A 50 3.99 27.25 19.94
N PRO A 51 4.06 27.58 21.24
CA PRO A 51 2.93 28.15 21.97
C PRO A 51 2.50 29.53 21.45
N ASP A 52 3.40 30.25 20.79
CA ASP A 52 3.12 31.57 20.19
C ASP A 52 2.44 31.49 18.82
N MET A 53 2.45 30.31 18.18
CA MET A 53 1.71 30.09 16.93
C MET A 53 0.22 30.01 17.23
N LYS A 54 -0.57 30.89 16.61
CA LYS A 54 -2.04 30.94 16.76
C LYS A 54 -2.76 29.89 15.89
N ALA A 55 -2.13 28.74 15.67
CA ALA A 55 -2.64 27.68 14.83
C ALA A 55 -3.02 26.44 15.64
N ALA A 56 -4.05 25.73 15.20
CA ALA A 56 -4.34 24.39 15.69
C ALA A 56 -3.46 23.36 14.98
N PHE A 57 -2.58 22.68 15.73
CA PHE A 57 -1.82 21.54 15.21
C PHE A 57 -2.66 20.26 15.24
N ILE A 58 -3.01 19.75 14.07
CA ILE A 58 -3.91 18.61 13.87
C ILE A 58 -3.18 17.49 13.11
N PRO A 59 -2.86 16.35 13.75
CA PRO A 59 -2.44 15.18 13.01
C PRO A 59 -3.65 14.57 12.27
N VAL A 60 -3.51 14.36 10.97
CA VAL A 60 -4.55 13.77 10.11
C VAL A 60 -4.05 12.44 9.57
N LEU A 61 -4.81 11.37 9.83
CA LEU A 61 -4.59 10.07 9.19
C LEU A 61 -5.20 10.12 7.79
N ASN A 62 -4.39 9.94 6.75
CA ASN A 62 -4.76 10.19 5.36
C ASN A 62 -5.57 9.03 4.73
N ILE A 63 -6.58 8.56 5.45
CA ILE A 63 -7.55 7.56 5.02
C ILE A 63 -8.92 7.92 5.62
N PRO A 64 -10.03 7.41 5.06
CA PRO A 64 -11.33 7.46 5.72
C PRO A 64 -11.31 6.71 7.06
N ARG A 65 -12.09 7.16 8.05
CA ARG A 65 -12.19 6.45 9.34
C ARG A 65 -12.54 4.97 9.19
N SER A 66 -13.41 4.63 8.23
CA SER A 66 -13.84 3.24 7.97
C SER A 66 -12.71 2.30 7.49
N GLU A 67 -11.57 2.84 7.10
CA GLU A 67 -10.38 2.10 6.64
C GLU A 67 -9.37 1.85 7.77
N PHE A 68 -9.48 2.59 8.89
CA PHE A 68 -8.53 2.48 10.00
C PHE A 68 -8.47 1.10 10.66
N PRO A 69 -9.60 0.38 10.88
CA PRO A 69 -9.54 -0.97 11.44
C PRO A 69 -8.67 -1.94 10.65
N LEU A 70 -8.41 -1.67 9.36
CA LEU A 70 -7.57 -2.52 8.52
C LEU A 70 -6.07 -2.41 8.85
N ARG A 71 -5.64 -1.35 9.55
CA ARG A 71 -4.26 -1.10 9.98
C ARG A 71 -4.09 -1.72 11.37
N THR A 72 -4.10 -3.04 11.41
CA THR A 72 -4.23 -3.81 12.65
C THR A 72 -3.04 -3.58 13.59
N GLU A 73 -1.82 -3.40 13.06
CA GLU A 73 -0.64 -2.97 13.80
C GLU A 73 -0.80 -1.58 14.45
N SER A 74 -1.40 -0.62 13.73
CA SER A 74 -1.67 0.73 14.23
C SER A 74 -2.72 0.70 15.34
N THR A 75 -3.83 -0.01 15.13
CA THR A 75 -4.88 -0.16 16.15
C THR A 75 -4.35 -0.85 17.41
N PHE A 76 -3.50 -1.86 17.25
CA PHE A 76 -2.84 -2.56 18.35
C PHE A 76 -1.94 -1.60 19.14
N LEU A 77 -1.04 -0.88 18.47
CA LEU A 77 -0.10 0.00 19.15
C LEU A 77 -0.80 1.14 19.90
N LEU A 78 -1.82 1.74 19.30
CA LEU A 78 -2.62 2.77 19.97
C LEU A 78 -3.32 2.23 21.22
N LYS A 79 -3.89 1.02 21.14
CA LYS A 79 -4.52 0.36 22.29
C LYS A 79 -3.53 0.09 23.42
N GLU A 80 -2.34 -0.42 23.10
CA GLU A 80 -1.26 -0.62 24.08
C GLU A 80 -0.85 0.71 24.75
N GLN A 81 -0.83 1.81 23.99
CA GLN A 81 -0.56 3.15 24.53
C GLN A 81 -1.77 3.86 25.11
N ARG A 82 -2.94 3.20 25.20
CA ARG A 82 -4.21 3.72 25.72
C ARG A 82 -4.71 4.98 24.99
N ILE A 83 -4.43 5.08 23.70
CA ILE A 83 -4.91 6.17 22.85
C ILE A 83 -6.24 5.73 22.23
N ALA A 84 -7.31 6.46 22.53
CA ALA A 84 -8.63 6.17 21.98
C ALA A 84 -8.73 6.55 20.50
N GLU A 85 -9.19 5.63 19.64
CA GLU A 85 -9.41 5.89 18.21
C GLU A 85 -10.35 7.09 17.95
N SER A 86 -11.30 7.34 18.86
CA SER A 86 -12.23 8.47 18.78
C SER A 86 -11.53 9.84 18.83
N SER A 87 -10.31 9.89 19.37
CA SER A 87 -9.49 11.10 19.47
C SER A 87 -8.72 11.44 18.19
N LEU A 88 -8.61 10.50 17.25
CA LEU A 88 -7.92 10.68 15.98
C LEU A 88 -8.80 11.44 14.99
N VAL A 89 -8.16 12.21 14.10
CA VAL A 89 -8.79 12.91 12.98
C VAL A 89 -8.43 12.21 11.67
N PHE A 90 -9.43 11.88 10.87
CA PHE A 90 -9.28 11.19 9.59
C PHE A 90 -9.51 12.11 8.40
N ARG A 91 -9.09 11.67 7.21
CA ARG A 91 -9.17 12.46 5.98
C ARG A 91 -10.59 12.91 5.64
N ASP A 92 -11.58 12.07 5.93
CA ASP A 92 -13.01 12.31 5.72
C ASP A 92 -13.66 13.17 6.81
N GLU A 93 -12.91 13.57 7.84
CA GLU A 93 -13.40 14.41 8.95
C GLU A 93 -12.90 15.87 8.88
N ILE A 94 -12.08 16.20 7.88
CA ILE A 94 -11.50 17.52 7.69
C ILE A 94 -11.50 17.92 6.20
N ASP A 95 -12.06 19.09 5.92
CA ASP A 95 -12.09 19.66 4.57
C ASP A 95 -10.83 20.52 4.31
N LEU A 96 -9.75 19.86 3.87
CA LEU A 96 -8.50 20.54 3.55
C LEU A 96 -8.66 21.52 2.37
N ALA A 97 -9.53 21.23 1.40
CA ALA A 97 -9.72 22.08 0.24
C ALA A 97 -10.34 23.42 0.64
N THR A 98 -11.39 23.40 1.47
CA THR A 98 -12.01 24.62 2.00
C THR A 98 -11.04 25.41 2.88
N LEU A 99 -10.27 24.75 3.75
CA LEU A 99 -9.25 25.42 4.57
C LEU A 99 -8.17 26.10 3.71
N HIS A 100 -7.72 25.43 2.65
CA HIS A 100 -6.74 25.98 1.72
C HIS A 100 -7.30 27.18 0.93
N GLN A 101 -8.51 27.07 0.39
CA GLN A 101 -9.18 28.17 -0.33
C GLN A 101 -9.40 29.41 0.55
N ALA A 102 -9.60 29.21 1.86
CA ALA A 102 -9.71 30.29 2.84
C ALA A 102 -8.37 30.89 3.27
N GLY A 103 -7.24 30.34 2.80
CA GLY A 103 -5.89 30.76 3.22
C GLY A 103 -5.56 30.41 4.68
N LEU A 104 -6.23 29.39 5.25
CA LEU A 104 -6.08 28.99 6.66
C LEU A 104 -5.29 27.69 6.84
N LEU A 105 -4.92 27.01 5.75
CA LEU A 105 -4.22 25.73 5.81
C LEU A 105 -2.69 25.93 5.79
N LEU A 106 -2.01 25.34 6.77
CA LEU A 106 -0.60 24.99 6.69
C LEU A 106 -0.48 23.47 6.67
N LEU A 107 0.37 22.92 5.82
CA LEU A 107 0.50 21.48 5.64
C LEU A 107 1.95 21.01 5.82
N THR A 108 2.16 20.06 6.73
CA THR A 108 3.41 19.32 6.85
C THR A 108 3.19 17.89 6.39
N LEU A 109 4.00 17.44 5.43
CA LEU A 109 3.98 16.07 4.94
C LEU A 109 5.04 15.26 5.68
N VAL A 110 4.65 14.11 6.20
CA VAL A 110 5.56 13.12 6.78
C VAL A 110 5.43 11.81 6.03
N ASP A 111 6.54 11.07 5.91
CA ASP A 111 6.56 9.77 5.24
C ASP A 111 6.00 9.83 3.80
N HIS A 112 6.09 11.01 3.17
CA HIS A 112 5.91 11.30 1.75
C HIS A 112 6.27 12.74 1.42
N HIS A 113 6.56 12.98 0.13
CA HIS A 113 6.91 14.30 -0.39
C HIS A 113 6.11 14.71 -1.63
N VAL A 114 5.24 13.84 -2.15
CA VAL A 114 4.36 14.10 -3.31
C VAL A 114 2.92 13.87 -2.91
N LEU A 115 2.09 14.90 -3.07
CA LEU A 115 0.64 14.77 -2.89
C LEU A 115 0.03 14.05 -4.09
N PRO A 116 -1.01 13.20 -3.89
CA PRO A 116 -1.74 12.58 -4.98
C PRO A 116 -2.42 13.64 -5.85
N SER A 117 -2.76 13.29 -7.09
CA SER A 117 -3.34 14.22 -8.07
C SER A 117 -4.62 14.92 -7.58
N GLY A 118 -5.45 14.22 -6.79
CA GLY A 118 -6.66 14.79 -6.17
C GLY A 118 -6.37 15.92 -5.19
N ASP A 119 -5.16 15.98 -4.64
CA ASP A 119 -4.70 16.97 -3.66
C ASP A 119 -3.69 17.96 -4.23
N ALA A 120 -3.51 17.98 -5.57
CA ALA A 120 -2.51 18.84 -6.22
C ALA A 120 -2.67 20.33 -5.88
N ALA A 121 -3.90 20.80 -5.63
CA ALA A 121 -4.14 22.18 -5.21
C ALA A 121 -3.56 22.51 -3.83
N LEU A 122 -3.41 21.53 -2.93
CA LEU A 122 -2.90 21.74 -1.58
C LEU A 122 -1.38 21.94 -1.53
N GLU A 123 -0.70 21.75 -2.66
CA GLU A 123 0.75 21.85 -2.79
C GLU A 123 1.29 23.21 -2.32
N GLU A 124 0.56 24.30 -2.57
CA GLU A 124 0.92 25.66 -2.13
C GLU A 124 0.84 25.84 -0.61
N ALA A 125 0.07 25.00 0.10
CA ALA A 125 -0.02 25.04 1.56
C ALA A 125 1.11 24.27 2.27
N VAL A 126 1.96 23.54 1.52
CA VAL A 126 3.01 22.70 2.10
C VAL A 126 4.17 23.55 2.62
N VAL A 127 4.39 23.51 3.94
CA VAL A 127 5.42 24.28 4.63
C VAL A 127 6.61 23.45 5.12
N GLU A 128 6.42 22.15 5.34
CA GLU A 128 7.51 21.23 5.73
C GLU A 128 7.26 19.83 5.16
N VAL A 129 8.34 19.16 4.76
CA VAL A 129 8.35 17.78 4.29
C VAL A 129 9.43 17.02 5.06
N ILE A 130 9.06 15.90 5.69
CA ILE A 130 10.00 14.95 6.29
C ILE A 130 9.73 13.58 5.67
N ASP A 131 10.64 13.07 4.85
CA ASP A 131 10.46 11.80 4.17
C ASP A 131 11.77 11.00 4.17
N HIS A 132 11.67 9.68 4.11
CA HIS A 132 12.83 8.79 4.12
C HIS A 132 13.13 8.16 2.75
N ARG A 133 12.46 8.66 1.70
CA ARG A 133 12.56 8.19 0.32
C ARG A 133 13.39 9.14 -0.56
N PRO A 134 13.90 8.65 -1.71
CA PRO A 134 14.49 9.53 -2.72
C PRO A 134 13.48 10.59 -3.16
N LEU A 135 13.89 11.86 -3.19
CA LEU A 135 13.03 12.94 -3.67
C LEU A 135 12.84 12.84 -5.18
N GLU A 136 11.58 12.86 -5.63
CA GLU A 136 11.19 12.92 -7.04
C GLU A 136 11.32 14.34 -7.60
N ARG A 137 11.25 15.36 -6.74
CA ARG A 137 11.37 16.77 -7.11
C ARG A 137 11.96 17.61 -5.99
N GLU A 138 12.69 18.65 -6.38
CA GLU A 138 13.15 19.67 -5.43
C GLU A 138 11.99 20.60 -5.05
N ARG A 139 11.91 20.98 -3.77
CA ARG A 139 11.00 22.02 -3.28
C ARG A 139 11.83 23.21 -2.78
N GLY A 140 11.51 24.39 -3.27
CA GLY A 140 12.14 25.64 -2.84
C GLY A 140 11.47 26.24 -1.60
N PRO A 141 12.06 27.31 -1.02
CA PRO A 141 11.43 28.10 0.03
C PRO A 141 10.02 28.57 -0.37
N PRO A 142 9.07 28.66 0.58
CA PRO A 142 9.26 28.56 2.04
C PRO A 142 9.25 27.13 2.60
N CYS A 143 9.06 26.10 1.75
CA CYS A 143 8.95 24.71 2.21
C CYS A 143 10.30 24.19 2.72
N ARG A 144 10.36 23.78 3.99
CA ARG A 144 11.52 23.09 4.56
C ARG A 144 11.47 21.62 4.20
N VAL A 145 12.53 21.07 3.61
CA VAL A 145 12.60 19.65 3.27
C VAL A 145 13.69 18.94 4.07
N THR A 146 13.34 17.82 4.68
CA THR A 146 14.28 16.85 5.27
C THR A 146 14.03 15.52 4.58
N ALA A 147 14.97 15.09 3.74
CA ALA A 147 14.90 13.81 3.05
C ALA A 147 16.22 13.05 3.20
N GLU A 148 16.16 11.86 3.80
CA GLU A 148 17.33 11.01 4.02
C GLU A 148 16.92 9.54 3.95
N LEU A 149 17.72 8.73 3.26
CA LEU A 149 17.48 7.30 3.17
C LEU A 149 17.77 6.62 4.52
N VAL A 150 16.71 6.38 5.29
CA VAL A 150 16.70 5.62 6.55
C VAL A 150 15.59 4.57 6.54
N GLY A 151 15.61 3.66 7.50
CA GLY A 151 14.64 2.57 7.57
C GLY A 151 13.21 3.02 7.89
N SER A 152 13.04 4.18 8.55
CA SER A 152 11.73 4.72 8.95
C SER A 152 11.73 6.25 8.98
N CYS A 153 10.65 6.88 8.51
CA CYS A 153 10.40 8.31 8.70
C CYS A 153 10.32 8.69 10.18
N ALA A 154 9.80 7.80 11.04
CA ALA A 154 9.79 7.99 12.49
C ALA A 154 11.19 8.19 13.09
N THR A 155 12.26 7.68 12.43
CA THR A 155 13.64 7.99 12.79
C THR A 155 13.95 9.48 12.61
N LEU A 156 13.56 10.05 11.46
CA LEU A 156 13.78 11.48 11.15
C LEU A 156 12.89 12.39 12.03
N VAL A 157 11.67 11.95 12.35
CA VAL A 157 10.81 12.66 13.31
C VAL A 157 11.41 12.61 14.73
N THR A 158 11.96 11.47 15.15
CA THR A 158 12.65 11.35 16.44
C THR A 158 13.86 12.28 16.51
N GLU A 159 14.67 12.32 15.45
CA GLU A 159 15.77 13.26 15.29
C GLU A 159 15.31 14.72 15.43
N ARG A 160 14.26 15.10 14.70
CA ARG A 160 13.69 16.44 14.69
C ARG A 160 13.23 16.90 16.08
N ILE A 161 12.70 15.98 16.89
CA ILE A 161 12.26 16.22 18.26
C ILE A 161 13.46 16.35 19.21
N LEU A 162 14.40 15.41 19.16
CA LEU A 162 15.53 15.35 20.10
C LEU A 162 16.60 16.41 19.84
N GLN A 163 16.71 16.92 18.61
CA GLN A 163 17.57 18.07 18.29
C GLN A 163 16.95 19.42 18.70
N SER A 164 15.66 19.46 19.03
CA SER A 164 15.04 20.69 19.54
C SER A 164 15.56 21.00 20.95
N PRO A 165 15.81 22.27 21.32
CA PRO A 165 16.19 22.64 22.69
C PRO A 165 15.18 22.19 23.76
N SER A 166 13.91 22.10 23.38
CA SER A 166 12.82 21.70 24.27
C SER A 166 12.72 20.19 24.49
N GLN A 167 13.25 19.38 23.56
CA GLN A 167 13.19 17.91 23.51
C GLN A 167 11.84 17.33 23.99
N VAL A 168 10.71 17.93 23.56
CA VAL A 168 9.40 17.53 24.10
C VAL A 168 9.03 16.14 23.61
N LEU A 169 9.28 15.16 24.46
CA LEU A 169 9.03 13.75 24.21
C LEU A 169 8.52 13.13 25.52
N ASP A 170 7.29 12.62 25.50
CA ASP A 170 6.75 11.85 26.62
C ASP A 170 6.84 10.35 26.34
N ARG A 171 6.60 9.55 27.39
CA ARG A 171 6.69 8.09 27.33
C ARG A 171 5.78 7.48 26.24
N GLN A 172 4.55 7.98 26.08
CA GLN A 172 3.62 7.49 25.05
C GLN A 172 4.19 7.76 23.65
N THR A 173 4.68 8.97 23.40
CA THR A 173 5.25 9.36 22.10
C THR A 173 6.53 8.57 21.81
N ALA A 174 7.38 8.37 22.82
CA ALA A 174 8.58 7.53 22.70
C ALA A 174 8.24 6.07 22.37
N ALA A 175 7.21 5.50 22.99
CA ALA A 175 6.76 4.14 22.71
C ALA A 175 6.20 4.00 21.29
N LEU A 176 5.45 4.99 20.80
CA LEU A 176 4.96 5.02 19.42
C LEU A 176 6.13 5.05 18.43
N LEU A 177 7.06 6.00 18.59
CA LEU A 177 8.23 6.15 17.73
C LEU A 177 9.13 4.90 17.78
N HIS A 178 9.41 4.38 18.97
CA HIS A 178 10.25 3.18 19.15
C HIS A 178 9.66 1.96 18.47
N GLY A 179 8.37 1.65 18.72
CA GLY A 179 7.71 0.51 18.09
C GLY A 179 7.69 0.59 16.57
N THR A 180 7.50 1.79 16.03
CA THR A 180 7.49 2.05 14.58
C THR A 180 8.85 1.85 13.95
N ILE A 181 9.90 2.50 14.48
CA ILE A 181 11.28 2.35 13.98
C ILE A 181 11.69 0.88 14.04
N VAL A 182 11.40 0.19 15.15
CA VAL A 182 11.73 -1.23 15.32
C VAL A 182 10.99 -2.11 14.31
N LEU A 183 9.72 -1.82 13.99
CA LEU A 183 8.96 -2.58 12.99
C LEU A 183 9.53 -2.40 11.58
N ASP A 184 9.71 -1.16 11.13
CA ASP A 184 10.13 -0.85 9.75
C ASP A 184 11.58 -1.24 9.49
N CYS A 185 12.43 -1.14 10.50
CA CYS A 185 13.82 -1.61 10.46
C CYS A 185 13.95 -3.11 10.73
N VAL A 186 12.85 -3.87 10.78
CA VAL A 186 12.83 -5.34 10.95
C VAL A 186 13.67 -5.77 12.15
N ASN A 187 13.39 -5.17 13.31
CA ASN A 187 14.13 -5.39 14.56
C ASN A 187 15.63 -5.09 14.45
N MET A 188 15.99 -4.11 13.63
CA MET A 188 17.37 -3.71 13.33
C MET A 188 18.20 -4.83 12.68
N SER A 189 17.57 -5.77 11.98
CA SER A 189 18.26 -6.86 11.26
C SER A 189 19.00 -6.29 10.04
N PRO A 190 20.35 -6.36 10.00
CA PRO A 190 21.11 -5.93 8.82
C PRO A 190 20.79 -6.76 7.58
N GLU A 191 20.42 -8.04 7.77
CA GLU A 191 20.07 -8.97 6.70
C GLU A 191 18.81 -8.55 5.94
N ALA A 192 17.95 -7.73 6.54
CA ALA A 192 16.76 -7.19 5.89
C ALA A 192 17.08 -6.04 4.91
N GLY A 193 18.31 -5.50 4.92
CA GLY A 193 18.76 -4.46 3.98
C GLY A 193 18.09 -3.10 4.13
N LYS A 194 17.28 -2.89 5.18
CA LYS A 194 16.50 -1.65 5.40
C LYS A 194 17.06 -0.73 6.48
N VAL A 195 17.75 -1.29 7.49
CA VAL A 195 18.20 -0.56 8.67
C VAL A 195 19.46 0.26 8.38
N THR A 196 19.52 1.47 8.94
CA THR A 196 20.73 2.32 8.94
C THR A 196 21.29 2.51 10.34
N ALA A 197 22.51 3.05 10.41
CA ALA A 197 23.12 3.43 11.69
C ALA A 197 22.30 4.49 12.43
N LYS A 198 21.61 5.38 11.69
CA LYS A 198 20.76 6.43 12.26
C LYS A 198 19.53 5.84 12.95
N ASP A 199 18.89 4.84 12.34
CA ASP A 199 17.75 4.13 12.95
C ASP A 199 18.16 3.46 14.27
N THR A 200 19.29 2.75 14.26
CA THR A 200 19.83 2.09 15.45
C THR A 200 20.16 3.11 16.54
N HIS A 201 20.73 4.25 16.15
CA HIS A 201 21.09 5.32 17.08
C HIS A 201 19.86 5.91 17.78
N TYR A 202 18.84 6.32 17.02
CA TYR A 202 17.65 6.94 17.59
C TYR A 202 16.76 5.97 18.36
N ALA A 203 16.65 4.70 17.94
CA ALA A 203 16.00 3.68 18.77
C ALA A 203 16.71 3.50 20.12
N SER A 204 18.05 3.47 20.13
CA SER A 204 18.84 3.37 21.37
C SER A 204 18.71 4.62 22.25
N LEU A 205 18.60 5.81 21.65
CA LEU A 205 18.33 7.04 22.40
C LEU A 205 16.95 7.00 23.08
N LEU A 206 15.91 6.52 22.38
CA LEU A 206 14.58 6.34 22.98
C LEU A 206 14.62 5.37 24.15
N GLU A 207 15.29 4.23 23.99
CA GLU A 207 15.47 3.21 25.04
C GLU A 207 16.22 3.78 26.27
N SER A 208 17.29 4.55 26.04
CA SER A 208 18.06 5.15 27.13
C SER A 208 17.26 6.20 27.92
N LYS A 209 16.44 7.01 27.23
CA LYS A 209 15.60 8.03 27.86
C LYS A 209 14.35 7.45 28.55
N PHE A 210 13.86 6.30 28.07
CA PHE A 210 12.68 5.62 28.59
C PHE A 210 12.98 4.13 28.82
N PRO A 211 13.66 3.78 29.92
CA PRO A 211 14.10 2.40 30.19
C PRO A 211 12.97 1.39 30.40
N ASP A 212 11.74 1.86 30.57
CA ASP A 212 10.54 1.05 30.74
C ASP A 212 9.82 0.73 29.41
N LEU A 213 10.39 1.16 28.27
CA LEU A 213 9.96 0.69 26.96
C LEU A 213 10.19 -0.82 26.82
N PRO A 214 9.30 -1.53 26.10
CA PRO A 214 9.52 -2.95 25.79
C PRO A 214 10.82 -3.14 25.01
N SER A 215 11.47 -4.30 25.19
CA SER A 215 12.63 -4.65 24.36
C SER A 215 12.23 -4.75 22.89
N ARG A 216 13.19 -4.49 21.98
CA ARG A 216 12.95 -4.49 20.53
C ARG A 216 12.26 -5.78 20.05
N ASN A 217 12.74 -6.95 20.49
CA ASN A 217 12.15 -8.23 20.12
C ASN A 217 10.68 -8.34 20.55
N VAL A 218 10.35 -7.92 21.79
CA VAL A 218 8.99 -8.02 22.32
C VAL A 218 8.03 -7.15 21.52
N ILE A 219 8.39 -5.89 21.27
CA ILE A 219 7.52 -4.98 20.51
C ILE A 219 7.45 -5.36 19.02
N PHE A 220 8.57 -5.81 18.44
CA PHE A 220 8.63 -6.29 17.07
C PHE A 220 7.70 -7.49 16.85
N GLU A 221 7.80 -8.53 17.68
CA GLU A 221 6.95 -9.72 17.57
C GLU A 221 5.48 -9.38 17.82
N ALA A 222 5.19 -8.48 18.75
CA ALA A 222 3.82 -8.03 19.02
C ALA A 222 3.20 -7.30 17.82
N LEU A 223 3.90 -6.33 17.25
CA LEU A 223 3.47 -5.60 16.05
C LEU A 223 3.38 -6.52 14.83
N GLN A 224 4.34 -7.42 14.66
CA GLN A 224 4.36 -8.34 13.54
C GLN A 224 3.19 -9.33 13.60
N ARG A 225 2.83 -9.80 14.80
CA ARG A 225 1.62 -10.59 15.04
C ARG A 225 0.36 -9.79 14.77
N ALA A 226 0.27 -8.56 15.28
CA ALA A 226 -0.88 -7.68 15.08
C ALA A 226 -1.12 -7.36 13.60
N LYS A 227 -0.06 -7.18 12.80
CA LYS A 227 -0.16 -6.93 11.34
C LYS A 227 -0.97 -7.99 10.59
N PHE A 228 -0.87 -9.25 11.02
CA PHE A 228 -1.55 -10.39 10.42
C PHE A 228 -2.77 -10.88 11.20
N ASP A 229 -3.02 -10.30 12.38
CA ASP A 229 -4.20 -10.64 13.18
C ASP A 229 -5.46 -10.01 12.57
N VAL A 230 -6.29 -10.85 11.98
CA VAL A 230 -7.58 -10.46 11.40
C VAL A 230 -8.76 -10.84 12.30
N SER A 231 -8.53 -11.38 13.49
CA SER A 231 -9.58 -11.93 14.37
C SER A 231 -10.63 -10.88 14.77
N GLY A 232 -10.23 -9.62 14.88
CA GLY A 232 -11.12 -8.48 15.17
C GLY A 232 -11.86 -7.91 13.95
N LEU A 233 -11.62 -8.41 12.74
CA LEU A 233 -12.18 -7.86 11.50
C LEU A 233 -13.49 -8.55 11.09
N THR A 234 -14.41 -7.74 10.56
CA THR A 234 -15.56 -8.22 9.79
C THR A 234 -15.10 -8.84 8.47
N THR A 235 -15.96 -9.62 7.81
CA THR A 235 -15.62 -10.24 6.53
C THR A 235 -15.32 -9.19 5.46
N ASP A 236 -16.13 -8.11 5.38
CA ASP A 236 -15.87 -6.98 4.48
C ASP A 236 -14.48 -6.36 4.73
N GLN A 237 -14.11 -6.16 6.00
CA GLN A 237 -12.80 -5.62 6.37
C GLN A 237 -11.65 -6.58 6.02
N MET A 238 -11.79 -7.87 6.30
CA MET A 238 -10.81 -8.89 5.90
C MET A 238 -10.57 -8.85 4.39
N LEU A 239 -11.65 -8.74 3.61
CA LEU A 239 -11.57 -8.70 2.15
C LEU A 239 -10.90 -7.43 1.63
N ARG A 240 -11.14 -6.28 2.27
CA ARG A 240 -10.52 -4.99 1.90
C ARG A 240 -9.04 -4.89 2.26
N LYS A 241 -8.60 -5.53 3.36
CA LYS A 241 -7.26 -5.32 3.95
C LYS A 241 -6.12 -5.45 2.94
N ASP A 242 -6.17 -6.45 2.06
CA ASP A 242 -5.21 -6.61 0.96
C ASP A 242 -5.93 -6.94 -0.37
N LEU A 243 -6.75 -5.98 -0.81
CA LEU A 243 -7.57 -6.08 -2.02
C LEU A 243 -6.87 -5.47 -3.24
N LYS A 244 -7.06 -6.09 -4.41
CA LYS A 244 -6.80 -5.47 -5.72
C LYS A 244 -7.87 -5.92 -6.69
N ALA A 245 -8.47 -4.97 -7.40
CA ALA A 245 -9.42 -5.26 -8.46
C ALA A 245 -8.75 -5.12 -9.83
N LEU A 246 -9.19 -5.95 -10.78
CA LEU A 246 -8.90 -5.85 -12.19
C LEU A 246 -10.22 -5.69 -12.94
N SER A 247 -10.26 -4.72 -13.85
CA SER A 247 -11.42 -4.48 -14.71
C SER A 247 -11.05 -4.88 -16.14
N GLY A 248 -11.87 -5.75 -16.73
CA GLY A 248 -11.98 -5.96 -18.17
C GLY A 248 -13.20 -5.24 -18.74
N GLU A 249 -13.47 -5.44 -20.02
CA GLU A 249 -14.66 -4.91 -20.70
C GLU A 249 -15.94 -5.61 -20.23
N ASN A 250 -15.90 -6.92 -20.03
CA ASN A 250 -17.07 -7.75 -19.71
C ASN A 250 -17.16 -8.17 -18.24
N ALA A 251 -16.09 -8.01 -17.45
CA ALA A 251 -16.07 -8.44 -16.05
C ALA A 251 -15.06 -7.66 -15.19
N VAL A 252 -15.38 -7.49 -13.92
CA VAL A 252 -14.50 -6.95 -12.88
C VAL A 252 -14.23 -8.04 -11.83
N ILE A 253 -12.96 -8.38 -11.63
CA ILE A 253 -12.53 -9.42 -10.68
C ILE A 253 -11.72 -8.80 -9.56
N ALA A 254 -12.18 -9.03 -8.33
CA ALA A 254 -11.46 -8.69 -7.12
C ALA A 254 -10.55 -9.84 -6.67
N LEU A 255 -9.34 -9.53 -6.21
CA LEU A 255 -8.40 -10.46 -5.59
C LEU A 255 -8.07 -9.95 -4.18
N SER A 256 -8.42 -10.74 -3.17
CA SER A 256 -8.17 -10.42 -1.77
C SER A 256 -7.22 -11.42 -1.14
N ALA A 257 -6.18 -10.95 -0.46
CA ALA A 257 -5.37 -11.79 0.41
C ALA A 257 -5.89 -11.76 1.85
N ILE A 258 -6.12 -12.95 2.42
CA ILE A 258 -6.79 -13.15 3.70
C ILE A 258 -5.87 -13.92 4.65
N TYR A 259 -5.56 -13.36 5.81
CA TYR A 259 -4.62 -13.93 6.79
C TYR A 259 -5.29 -14.89 7.78
N MET A 260 -6.00 -15.89 7.26
CA MET A 260 -6.56 -16.99 8.06
C MET A 260 -6.67 -18.26 7.22
N ASN A 261 -6.97 -19.39 7.86
CA ASN A 261 -7.23 -20.65 7.17
C ASN A 261 -8.53 -20.58 6.33
N LEU A 262 -8.53 -21.16 5.12
CA LEU A 262 -9.69 -21.08 4.22
C LEU A 262 -10.91 -21.83 4.78
N GLN A 263 -10.75 -23.00 5.40
CA GLN A 263 -11.88 -23.71 6.02
C GLN A 263 -12.51 -22.87 7.15
N ALA A 264 -11.69 -22.18 7.95
CA ALA A 264 -12.18 -21.24 8.95
C ALA A 264 -12.90 -20.04 8.32
N PHE A 265 -12.40 -19.52 7.19
CA PHE A 265 -13.04 -18.44 6.44
C PHE A 265 -14.40 -18.87 5.90
N LEU A 266 -14.48 -20.05 5.25
CA LEU A 266 -15.70 -20.63 4.68
C LEU A 266 -16.80 -20.90 5.74
N ARG A 267 -16.41 -21.15 6.99
CA ARG A 267 -17.33 -21.39 8.12
C ARG A 267 -17.81 -20.13 8.82
N ARG A 268 -17.38 -18.93 8.39
CA ARG A 268 -17.84 -17.68 9.01
C ARG A 268 -19.37 -17.55 8.85
N PRO A 269 -20.10 -17.12 9.91
CA PRO A 269 -21.54 -16.96 9.85
C PRO A 269 -21.95 -15.98 8.74
N GLY A 270 -22.88 -16.38 7.88
CA GLY A 270 -23.41 -15.51 6.82
C GLY A 270 -22.46 -15.22 5.66
N LEU A 271 -21.39 -16.01 5.51
CA LEU A 271 -20.32 -15.69 4.54
C LEU A 271 -20.85 -15.51 3.11
N GLU A 272 -21.65 -16.43 2.57
CA GLU A 272 -22.14 -16.34 1.19
C GLU A 272 -22.94 -15.05 0.93
N GLN A 273 -23.75 -14.63 1.90
CA GLN A 273 -24.49 -13.37 1.84
C GLN A 273 -23.55 -12.16 1.91
N GLU A 274 -22.52 -12.21 2.76
CA GLU A 274 -21.51 -11.17 2.89
C GLU A 274 -20.65 -11.05 1.62
N LEU A 275 -20.23 -12.16 1.00
CA LEU A 275 -19.52 -12.16 -0.29
C LEU A 275 -20.39 -11.55 -1.39
N SER A 276 -21.67 -11.93 -1.44
CA SER A 276 -22.65 -11.34 -2.35
C SER A 276 -22.78 -9.83 -2.16
N ALA A 277 -22.97 -9.37 -0.93
CA ALA A 277 -23.11 -7.96 -0.61
C ALA A 277 -21.82 -7.19 -0.96
N PHE A 278 -20.65 -7.76 -0.61
CA PHE A 278 -19.34 -7.18 -0.89
C PHE A 278 -19.12 -6.95 -2.39
N CYS A 279 -19.39 -7.97 -3.21
CA CYS A 279 -19.28 -7.90 -4.66
C CYS A 279 -20.29 -6.91 -5.26
N ARG A 280 -21.56 -6.94 -4.86
CA ARG A 280 -22.60 -6.03 -5.37
C ARG A 280 -22.32 -4.57 -5.02
N GLN A 281 -21.88 -4.27 -3.81
CA GLN A 281 -21.59 -2.91 -3.36
C GLN A 281 -20.44 -2.25 -4.16
N ARG A 282 -19.51 -3.07 -4.68
CA ARG A 282 -18.30 -2.60 -5.38
C ARG A 282 -18.29 -2.97 -6.87
N SER A 283 -19.42 -3.48 -7.38
CA SER A 283 -19.58 -3.92 -8.76
C SER A 283 -18.49 -4.92 -9.22
N TYR A 284 -18.23 -5.92 -8.40
CA TYR A 284 -17.36 -7.05 -8.75
C TYR A 284 -18.20 -8.24 -9.23
N ASP A 285 -17.87 -8.79 -10.39
CA ASP A 285 -18.53 -9.97 -10.95
C ASP A 285 -17.99 -11.27 -10.37
N ALA A 286 -16.72 -11.26 -9.92
CA ALA A 286 -16.12 -12.36 -9.18
C ALA A 286 -15.13 -11.86 -8.11
N LEU A 287 -14.90 -12.71 -7.11
CA LEU A 287 -13.92 -12.51 -6.05
C LEU A 287 -13.04 -13.75 -5.91
N LEU A 288 -11.74 -13.56 -6.06
CA LEU A 288 -10.71 -14.52 -5.70
C LEU A 288 -10.21 -14.23 -4.29
N ALA A 289 -10.64 -15.05 -3.32
CA ALA A 289 -10.17 -15.01 -1.94
C ALA A 289 -8.96 -15.94 -1.80
N MET A 290 -7.76 -15.36 -1.72
CA MET A 290 -6.51 -16.09 -1.51
C MET A 290 -6.16 -16.06 -0.02
N THR A 291 -6.03 -17.22 0.61
CA THR A 291 -5.73 -17.28 2.03
C THR A 291 -4.28 -17.67 2.29
N ILE A 292 -3.70 -17.14 3.37
CA ILE A 292 -2.41 -17.56 3.90
C ILE A 292 -2.54 -17.85 5.39
N SER A 293 -2.01 -18.98 5.80
CA SER A 293 -1.97 -19.42 7.19
C SER A 293 -0.68 -20.20 7.44
N PHE A 294 -0.39 -20.46 8.71
CA PHE A 294 0.79 -21.19 9.14
C PHE A 294 0.38 -22.52 9.76
N ASN A 295 1.17 -23.56 9.51
CA ASN A 295 1.01 -24.82 10.23
C ASN A 295 1.69 -24.77 11.61
N GLU A 296 1.62 -25.87 12.35
CA GLU A 296 2.22 -26.01 13.69
C GLU A 296 3.74 -25.78 13.71
N GLN A 297 4.41 -25.94 12.56
CA GLN A 297 5.86 -25.70 12.39
C GLN A 297 6.17 -24.30 11.83
N ASN A 298 5.21 -23.36 11.85
CA ASN A 298 5.36 -22.01 11.31
C ASN A 298 5.69 -21.95 9.80
N VAL A 299 5.36 -23.01 9.06
CA VAL A 299 5.49 -23.04 7.60
C VAL A 299 4.23 -22.44 6.99
N PRO A 300 4.35 -21.41 6.12
CA PRO A 300 3.20 -20.83 5.46
C PRO A 300 2.63 -21.80 4.41
N PHE A 301 1.31 -21.86 4.34
CA PHE A 301 0.60 -22.54 3.26
C PHE A 301 -0.48 -21.61 2.70
N ARG A 302 -0.83 -21.84 1.43
CA ARG A 302 -1.82 -21.03 0.70
C ARG A 302 -2.99 -21.88 0.25
N GLN A 303 -4.15 -21.28 0.26
CA GLN A 303 -5.37 -21.83 -0.31
C GLN A 303 -6.05 -20.71 -1.10
N LEU A 304 -6.97 -21.06 -1.99
CA LEU A 304 -7.73 -20.06 -2.72
C LEU A 304 -9.17 -20.49 -2.90
N ALA A 305 -10.06 -19.50 -3.01
CA ALA A 305 -11.46 -19.70 -3.31
C ALA A 305 -11.94 -18.68 -4.36
N VAL A 306 -12.72 -19.16 -5.33
CA VAL A 306 -13.33 -18.34 -6.38
C VAL A 306 -14.82 -18.24 -6.10
N TYR A 307 -15.28 -17.03 -5.78
CA TYR A 307 -16.68 -16.68 -5.61
C TYR A 307 -17.20 -15.93 -6.84
N SER A 308 -18.39 -16.29 -7.33
CA SER A 308 -19.17 -15.47 -8.28
C SER A 308 -20.64 -15.87 -8.26
N GLN A 309 -21.54 -14.92 -8.57
CA GLN A 309 -22.95 -15.21 -8.83
C GLN A 309 -23.20 -15.68 -10.26
N HIS A 310 -22.20 -15.61 -11.13
CA HIS A 310 -22.25 -16.03 -12.52
C HIS A 310 -21.50 -17.37 -12.67
N PRO A 311 -22.20 -18.51 -12.78
CA PRO A 311 -21.55 -19.82 -12.81
C PRO A 311 -20.57 -19.99 -13.97
N GLU A 312 -20.87 -19.40 -15.13
CA GLU A 312 -20.00 -19.44 -16.31
C GLU A 312 -18.68 -18.71 -16.07
N LEU A 313 -18.73 -17.51 -15.49
CA LEU A 313 -17.55 -16.73 -15.12
C LEU A 313 -16.74 -17.46 -14.04
N GLN A 314 -17.39 -17.98 -13.00
CA GLN A 314 -16.73 -18.74 -11.96
C GLN A 314 -15.94 -19.91 -12.55
N ALA A 315 -16.60 -20.73 -13.37
CA ALA A 315 -15.99 -21.89 -13.99
C ALA A 315 -14.84 -21.50 -14.93
N ALA A 316 -14.97 -20.39 -15.65
CA ALA A 316 -13.92 -19.90 -16.54
C ALA A 316 -12.68 -19.40 -15.76
N VAL A 317 -12.88 -18.64 -14.69
CA VAL A 317 -11.80 -18.20 -13.79
C VAL A 317 -11.11 -19.41 -13.16
N CYS A 318 -11.87 -20.38 -12.64
CA CYS A 318 -11.32 -21.61 -12.09
C CYS A 318 -10.44 -22.34 -13.10
N ARG A 319 -10.92 -22.54 -14.35
CA ARG A 319 -10.13 -23.17 -15.40
C ARG A 319 -8.82 -22.43 -15.68
N ALA A 320 -8.88 -21.10 -15.81
CA ALA A 320 -7.68 -20.29 -16.05
C ALA A 320 -6.63 -20.43 -14.94
N LEU A 321 -7.07 -20.51 -13.67
CA LEU A 321 -6.20 -20.73 -12.53
C LEU A 321 -5.62 -22.16 -12.50
N GLU A 322 -6.43 -23.17 -12.81
CA GLU A 322 -6.02 -24.58 -12.86
C GLU A 322 -5.01 -24.85 -13.98
N THR A 323 -5.17 -24.22 -15.15
CA THR A 323 -4.28 -24.39 -16.32
C THR A 323 -3.10 -23.44 -16.34
N SER A 324 -2.98 -22.54 -15.34
CA SER A 324 -1.89 -21.58 -15.30
C SER A 324 -0.53 -22.30 -15.24
N SER A 325 0.39 -21.89 -16.10
CA SER A 325 1.76 -22.42 -16.19
C SER A 325 2.83 -21.40 -15.79
N SER A 326 2.44 -20.14 -15.58
CA SER A 326 3.35 -19.04 -15.23
C SER A 326 2.67 -18.04 -14.26
N PRO A 327 2.75 -18.29 -12.93
CA PRO A 327 3.35 -19.47 -12.30
C PRO A 327 2.40 -20.69 -12.32
N PRO A 328 2.92 -21.93 -12.30
CA PRO A 328 2.07 -23.09 -12.04
C PRO A 328 1.53 -23.02 -10.60
N LEU A 329 0.21 -23.00 -10.43
CA LEU A 329 -0.41 -22.87 -9.11
C LEU A 329 -0.55 -24.22 -8.36
N SER A 330 -0.54 -25.33 -9.11
CA SER A 330 -0.68 -26.70 -8.58
C SER A 330 -1.90 -26.85 -7.68
N LEU A 331 -3.09 -26.53 -8.22
CA LEU A 331 -4.32 -26.53 -7.47
C LEU A 331 -4.87 -27.94 -7.27
N SER A 332 -5.32 -28.23 -6.04
CA SER A 332 -6.12 -29.41 -5.75
C SER A 332 -7.45 -29.02 -5.08
N PRO A 333 -8.59 -29.61 -5.48
CA PRO A 333 -9.90 -29.20 -4.98
C PRO A 333 -10.03 -29.34 -3.45
N LEU A 334 -10.84 -28.44 -2.89
CA LEU A 334 -11.29 -28.45 -1.51
C LEU A 334 -12.82 -28.38 -1.44
N ASP A 335 -13.39 -29.01 -0.43
CA ASP A 335 -14.83 -28.92 -0.18
C ASP A 335 -15.22 -27.50 0.21
N SER A 336 -16.26 -27.00 -0.44
CA SER A 336 -16.93 -25.74 -0.13
C SER A 336 -18.37 -26.02 0.29
N PRO A 337 -18.88 -25.37 1.35
CA PRO A 337 -20.28 -25.50 1.74
C PRO A 337 -21.23 -24.71 0.80
N TYR A 338 -20.70 -23.91 -0.12
CA TYR A 338 -21.47 -23.02 -1.00
C TYR A 338 -21.26 -23.39 -2.47
N ALA A 339 -22.34 -23.51 -3.24
CA ALA A 339 -22.27 -23.79 -4.67
C ALA A 339 -21.65 -22.62 -5.46
N THR A 340 -21.79 -21.38 -4.96
CA THR A 340 -21.19 -20.18 -5.58
C THR A 340 -19.72 -19.99 -5.20
N VAL A 341 -19.07 -20.96 -4.54
CA VAL A 341 -17.67 -20.89 -4.14
C VAL A 341 -16.95 -22.18 -4.50
N GLN A 342 -15.94 -22.08 -5.34
CA GLN A 342 -15.03 -23.18 -5.65
C GLN A 342 -13.73 -22.98 -4.87
N ALA A 343 -13.29 -23.98 -4.11
CA ALA A 343 -12.14 -23.88 -3.20
C ALA A 343 -11.00 -24.83 -3.60
N TYR A 344 -9.77 -24.45 -3.29
CA TYR A 344 -8.56 -25.21 -3.61
C TYR A 344 -7.46 -25.07 -2.56
N HIS A 345 -6.70 -26.15 -2.37
CA HIS A 345 -5.33 -26.04 -1.89
C HIS A 345 -4.43 -25.53 -3.02
N GLN A 346 -3.53 -24.60 -2.70
CA GLN A 346 -2.56 -24.07 -3.65
C GLN A 346 -1.18 -24.69 -3.36
N GLY A 347 -0.78 -25.67 -4.16
CA GLY A 347 0.48 -26.39 -3.97
C GLY A 347 1.70 -25.50 -4.13
N ASN A 348 1.65 -24.52 -5.05
CA ASN A 348 2.69 -23.50 -5.16
C ASN A 348 2.49 -22.40 -4.12
N THR A 349 3.04 -22.60 -2.92
CA THR A 349 2.93 -21.65 -1.80
C THR A 349 3.67 -20.33 -2.02
N THR A 350 4.56 -20.24 -3.02
CA THR A 350 5.27 -18.99 -3.35
C THR A 350 4.47 -18.06 -4.26
N ALA A 351 3.42 -18.56 -4.93
CA ALA A 351 2.57 -17.76 -5.79
C ALA A 351 1.59 -16.91 -4.94
N SER A 352 2.03 -15.73 -4.52
CA SER A 352 1.19 -14.76 -3.81
C SER A 352 0.15 -14.10 -4.74
N ARG A 353 -0.74 -13.26 -4.17
CA ARG A 353 -1.67 -12.42 -4.94
C ARG A 353 -0.97 -11.67 -6.08
N LYS A 354 0.23 -11.12 -5.84
CA LYS A 354 1.03 -10.41 -6.86
C LYS A 354 1.40 -11.32 -8.05
N LYS A 355 1.61 -12.62 -7.81
CA LYS A 355 1.93 -13.61 -8.85
C LYS A 355 0.70 -14.17 -9.55
N VAL A 356 -0.44 -14.24 -8.87
CA VAL A 356 -1.73 -14.68 -9.45
C VAL A 356 -2.41 -13.56 -10.24
N LEU A 357 -2.17 -12.30 -9.89
CA LEU A 357 -2.78 -11.15 -10.53
C LEU A 357 -2.55 -11.08 -12.06
N PRO A 358 -1.33 -11.34 -12.60
CA PRO A 358 -1.13 -11.47 -14.04
C PRO A 358 -1.99 -12.57 -14.69
N VAL A 359 -2.17 -13.72 -14.03
CA VAL A 359 -3.00 -14.82 -14.54
C VAL A 359 -4.45 -14.37 -14.72
N VAL A 360 -5.01 -13.66 -13.73
CA VAL A 360 -6.37 -13.12 -13.81
C VAL A 360 -6.48 -12.00 -14.85
N ARG A 361 -5.43 -11.19 -15.02
CA ARG A 361 -5.39 -10.15 -16.06
C ARG A 361 -5.42 -10.76 -17.46
N ASP A 362 -4.64 -11.80 -17.69
CA ASP A 362 -4.59 -12.48 -18.99
C ASP A 362 -5.91 -13.20 -19.27
N PHE A 363 -6.52 -13.82 -18.25
CA PHE A 363 -7.89 -14.34 -18.33
C PHE A 363 -8.89 -13.27 -18.78
N LEU A 364 -8.89 -12.07 -18.17
CA LEU A 364 -9.82 -11.00 -18.53
C LEU A 364 -9.65 -10.58 -20.00
N ARG A 365 -8.41 -10.46 -20.48
CA ARG A 365 -8.13 -10.13 -21.90
C ARG A 365 -8.69 -11.18 -22.86
N GLU A 366 -8.65 -12.45 -22.49
CA GLU A 366 -9.23 -13.54 -23.29
C GLU A 366 -10.76 -13.57 -23.19
N TRP A 367 -11.31 -13.30 -22.00
CA TRP A 367 -12.73 -13.23 -21.73
C TRP A 367 -13.43 -12.09 -22.47
N ASP A 368 -12.71 -10.99 -22.71
CA ASP A 368 -13.21 -9.83 -23.44
C ASP A 368 -13.20 -10.03 -24.97
N ARG A 369 -12.55 -11.09 -25.48
CA ARG A 369 -12.55 -11.32 -26.93
C ARG A 369 -13.96 -11.68 -27.42
N PRO A 370 -14.46 -11.01 -28.48
CA PRO A 370 -15.70 -11.40 -29.10
C PRO A 370 -15.59 -12.84 -29.59
N ALA A 371 -16.66 -13.62 -29.39
CA ALA A 371 -16.74 -14.98 -29.91
C ALA A 371 -16.40 -14.95 -31.41
N PRO A 372 -15.56 -15.87 -31.92
CA PRO A 372 -15.23 -15.90 -33.33
C PRO A 372 -16.54 -15.98 -34.12
N ALA A 373 -16.74 -15.03 -35.03
CA ALA A 373 -17.92 -14.99 -35.89
C ALA A 373 -18.05 -16.36 -36.57
N THR A 374 -19.07 -17.12 -36.17
CA THR A 374 -19.43 -18.36 -36.85
C THR A 374 -19.76 -17.98 -38.28
N MET A 375 -18.93 -18.43 -39.22
CA MET A 375 -19.22 -18.32 -40.65
C MET A 375 -20.56 -19.04 -40.90
N GLU A 376 -21.62 -18.28 -41.15
CA GLU A 376 -22.83 -18.85 -41.72
C GLU A 376 -22.53 -19.38 -43.14
N PRO A 377 -23.05 -20.55 -43.53
CA PRO A 377 -22.83 -21.10 -44.86
C PRO A 377 -23.57 -20.25 -45.90
N GLU A 378 -22.86 -19.84 -46.96
CA GLU A 378 -23.40 -19.08 -48.09
C GLU A 378 -24.65 -19.74 -48.68
N ALA A 379 -25.80 -19.07 -48.52
CA ALA A 379 -27.02 -19.42 -49.25
C ALA A 379 -26.93 -18.87 -50.68
N THR A 380 -26.94 -19.79 -51.64
CA THR A 380 -27.04 -19.56 -53.09
C THR A 380 -28.28 -18.74 -53.45
N ALA A 381 -28.10 -17.66 -54.23
CA ALA A 381 -29.20 -16.92 -54.88
C ALA A 381 -29.02 -16.91 -56.41
N PRO A 382 -30.08 -17.12 -57.24
CA PRO A 382 -30.01 -16.97 -58.69
C PRO A 382 -30.66 -15.68 -59.22
N TYR A 383 -30.06 -15.13 -60.29
CA TYR A 383 -30.59 -14.21 -61.33
C TYR A 383 -31.13 -12.84 -60.86
N GLY A 384 -30.73 -11.66 -61.34
CA GLY A 384 -30.06 -11.24 -62.58
C GLY A 384 -30.91 -10.16 -63.27
N LYS A 385 -30.38 -8.93 -63.47
CA LYS A 385 -30.54 -8.12 -64.71
C LYS A 385 -29.83 -6.73 -64.67
N THR A 386 -28.89 -6.59 -65.62
CA THR A 386 -28.60 -5.45 -66.53
C THR A 386 -27.95 -4.13 -66.04
N ARG A 387 -26.61 -4.07 -66.20
CA ARG A 387 -25.70 -3.11 -66.92
C ARG A 387 -26.32 -1.90 -67.69
N PRO A 388 -25.55 -0.86 -68.15
CA PRO A 388 -24.07 -0.70 -68.13
C PRO A 388 -23.45 0.71 -67.89
N GLU A 389 -22.14 0.69 -67.61
CA GLU A 389 -21.14 1.78 -67.77
C GLU A 389 -20.95 2.23 -69.24
N PRO A 390 -20.10 3.26 -69.54
CA PRO A 390 -18.69 2.94 -69.83
C PRO A 390 -17.60 4.01 -69.51
N ARG A 391 -16.39 3.50 -69.18
CA ARG A 391 -15.01 3.88 -69.63
C ARG A 391 -14.50 5.32 -69.31
N GLY A 392 -13.33 5.56 -68.71
CA GLY A 392 -12.10 4.79 -68.54
C GLY A 392 -10.98 5.31 -69.46
N ALA A 393 -9.89 5.86 -68.92
CA ALA A 393 -8.50 5.72 -69.40
C ALA A 393 -7.48 6.61 -68.63
N GLU A 394 -6.53 5.90 -68.02
CA GLU A 394 -5.18 6.19 -67.50
C GLU A 394 -4.17 6.86 -68.50
N PRO A 395 -2.83 6.96 -68.24
CA PRO A 395 -2.05 7.34 -67.04
C PRO A 395 -0.77 8.20 -67.34
N CYS A 396 0.00 8.50 -66.27
CA CYS A 396 1.48 8.55 -66.21
C CYS A 396 2.30 9.68 -66.90
N GLU A 397 3.17 10.38 -66.15
CA GLU A 397 4.66 10.25 -66.17
C GLU A 397 5.38 11.45 -65.50
N ARG A 398 6.68 11.25 -65.25
CA ARG A 398 7.57 11.83 -64.23
C ARG A 398 8.31 13.13 -64.62
N GLU A 399 8.64 13.90 -63.57
CA GLU A 399 9.90 14.61 -63.23
C GLU A 399 10.76 15.33 -64.32
N GLN A 400 11.12 16.60 -64.08
CA GLN A 400 12.47 17.05 -63.62
C GLN A 400 12.71 18.57 -63.75
N GLY A 401 13.08 19.22 -62.64
CA GLY A 401 14.16 20.23 -62.54
C GLY A 401 13.87 21.72 -62.80
N PRO A 402 14.81 22.64 -62.48
CA PRO A 402 14.90 23.30 -61.16
C PRO A 402 14.96 24.84 -61.22
N GLY A 403 14.77 25.55 -60.09
CA GLY A 403 15.12 26.97 -59.99
C GLY A 403 14.50 27.76 -58.83
N SER A 404 15.14 27.70 -57.65
CA SER A 404 15.01 28.69 -56.55
C SER A 404 15.79 29.98 -56.92
N PRO A 405 15.59 31.20 -56.33
CA PRO A 405 15.58 31.35 -54.86
C PRO A 405 14.88 32.59 -54.21
N ARG A 406 14.85 32.53 -52.86
CA ARG A 406 14.71 33.61 -51.83
C ARG A 406 13.27 33.98 -51.46
N LYS A 407 12.86 34.17 -50.20
CA LYS A 407 13.51 34.14 -48.86
C LYS A 407 12.36 34.11 -47.81
N ASP A 408 12.46 33.23 -46.83
CA ASP A 408 11.64 33.12 -45.60
C ASP A 408 11.86 34.28 -44.59
N PRO A 409 11.11 34.44 -43.47
CA PRO A 409 10.38 33.38 -42.74
C PRO A 409 8.97 33.71 -42.16
N ALA A 410 8.35 32.62 -41.72
CA ALA A 410 6.97 32.43 -41.29
C ALA A 410 6.68 32.70 -39.80
N LYS A 411 5.40 33.01 -39.52
CA LYS A 411 4.65 32.69 -38.30
C LYS A 411 3.48 31.77 -38.71
N PRO A 412 3.16 30.69 -37.98
CA PRO A 412 2.06 29.81 -38.34
C PRO A 412 0.75 30.22 -37.63
N HIS A 413 -0.37 30.04 -38.34
CA HIS A 413 -1.73 30.12 -37.82
C HIS A 413 -2.33 28.71 -37.77
N ARG A 414 -2.80 28.35 -36.57
CA ARG A 414 -4.09 27.71 -36.22
C ARG A 414 -4.60 26.41 -36.89
N LEU A 415 -4.87 25.47 -35.97
CA LEU A 415 -6.09 24.66 -35.75
C LEU A 415 -6.44 23.52 -36.70
N GLY A 416 -6.61 22.34 -36.11
CA GLY A 416 -7.44 21.26 -36.64
C GLY A 416 -7.07 19.90 -36.05
N ASP A 417 -7.92 19.46 -35.12
CA ASP A 417 -7.98 18.16 -34.42
C ASP A 417 -7.44 16.93 -35.18
N ASP A 418 -6.71 16.06 -34.46
CA ASP A 418 -7.04 14.64 -34.42
C ASP A 418 -6.43 13.98 -33.16
N LEU A 419 -7.27 13.18 -32.51
CA LEU A 419 -7.04 12.45 -31.27
C LEU A 419 -6.27 11.14 -31.51
N ALA A 420 -5.60 10.70 -30.44
CA ALA A 420 -5.05 9.37 -30.19
C ALA A 420 -3.79 8.99 -30.99
N ALA A 421 -2.64 9.24 -30.36
CA ALA A 421 -1.41 8.50 -30.62
C ALA A 421 -0.84 8.03 -29.27
N ASP A 422 -0.49 6.74 -29.24
CA ASP A 422 0.31 6.07 -28.21
C ASP A 422 1.46 6.97 -27.74
N ASP A 423 1.55 7.17 -26.44
CA ASP A 423 2.81 7.59 -25.80
C ASP A 423 3.24 6.48 -24.85
N ASP A 424 3.85 5.46 -25.46
CA ASP A 424 4.59 4.39 -24.81
C ASP A 424 5.95 4.98 -24.37
N ALA A 425 5.92 5.93 -23.44
CA ALA A 425 7.10 6.40 -22.74
C ALA A 425 7.38 5.43 -21.58
N PRO A 426 8.60 4.90 -21.44
CA PRO A 426 8.92 3.99 -20.34
C PRO A 426 8.77 4.73 -19.01
N LEU A 427 7.67 4.44 -18.31
CA LEU A 427 7.44 4.92 -16.96
C LEU A 427 8.62 4.49 -16.08
N PRO A 428 9.26 5.41 -15.33
CA PRO A 428 10.28 5.03 -14.38
C PRO A 428 9.67 4.08 -13.32
N PRO A 429 10.44 3.12 -12.80
CA PRO A 429 9.92 2.16 -11.84
C PRO A 429 9.40 2.90 -10.61
N THR A 430 8.12 2.73 -10.29
CA THR A 430 7.58 3.10 -8.96
C THR A 430 8.23 2.24 -7.89
N PRO A 431 9.02 2.79 -6.93
CA PRO A 431 9.62 2.00 -5.88
C PRO A 431 8.85 2.11 -4.56
N MET A 432 8.55 0.93 -4.03
CA MET A 432 8.39 0.54 -2.62
C MET A 432 7.81 1.55 -1.63
N ASN A 433 6.48 1.64 -1.56
CA ASN A 433 5.74 1.82 -0.31
C ASN A 433 4.25 1.44 -0.50
N SER A 434 4.02 0.28 -1.11
CA SER A 434 2.72 -0.39 -1.08
C SER A 434 2.93 -1.76 -0.45
N LEU A 435 2.65 -1.86 0.86
CA LEU A 435 2.51 -3.12 1.58
C LEU A 435 3.55 -4.18 1.17
N VAL A 436 4.78 -4.02 1.66
CA VAL A 436 5.85 -5.02 1.68
C VAL A 436 6.22 -5.64 0.31
N ASP A 437 7.37 -5.24 -0.21
CA ASP A 437 7.91 -5.76 -1.48
C ASP A 437 8.54 -7.16 -1.41
N GLU A 438 8.55 -7.76 -0.23
CA GLU A 438 8.55 -9.20 -0.09
C GLU A 438 7.52 -9.52 0.99
N CYS A 439 6.64 -10.49 0.78
CA CYS A 439 5.95 -11.05 1.94
C CYS A 439 7.07 -11.58 2.86
N PRO A 440 7.11 -11.29 4.17
CA PRO A 440 8.09 -11.93 5.08
C PRO A 440 7.91 -13.47 5.12
N LEU A 441 6.97 -14.00 4.33
CA LEU A 441 6.64 -15.41 4.11
C LEU A 441 7.07 -15.94 2.76
N ASP A 442 7.59 -15.11 1.86
CA ASP A 442 8.17 -15.58 0.59
C ASP A 442 9.40 -16.48 0.86
N ARG A 443 9.96 -16.41 2.08
CA ARG A 443 10.97 -17.33 2.62
C ARG A 443 10.52 -18.08 3.90
N GLY A 444 9.24 -17.98 4.28
CA GLY A 444 8.74 -18.40 5.60
C GLY A 444 9.20 -17.49 6.75
N LEU A 445 8.58 -17.64 7.93
CA LEU A 445 9.11 -17.01 9.15
C LEU A 445 10.57 -17.45 9.35
N PRO A 446 11.46 -16.59 9.88
CA PRO A 446 12.79 -17.02 10.28
C PRO A 446 12.65 -18.29 11.14
N LYS A 447 13.30 -19.39 10.72
CA LYS A 447 13.33 -20.64 11.50
C LYS A 447 14.16 -20.41 12.76
N LEU A 448 13.58 -19.74 13.75
CA LEU A 448 14.06 -19.78 15.12
C LEU A 448 13.38 -20.97 15.77
N SER A 449 13.82 -22.18 15.45
CA SER A 449 13.50 -23.33 16.29
C SER A 449 14.18 -23.13 17.64
N ALA A 450 13.52 -23.51 18.74
CA ALA A 450 14.12 -23.49 20.07
C ALA A 450 15.45 -24.29 20.08
N GLU A 451 15.54 -25.32 19.23
CA GLU A 451 16.75 -26.11 18.98
C GLU A 451 17.86 -25.31 18.29
N ALA A 452 17.56 -24.47 17.29
CA ALA A 452 18.55 -23.62 16.61
C ALA A 452 19.07 -22.48 17.51
N VAL A 453 18.25 -22.02 18.45
CA VAL A 453 18.65 -21.08 19.51
C VAL A 453 19.55 -21.79 20.52
N PHE A 454 19.15 -22.98 20.97
CA PHE A 454 19.93 -23.77 21.94
C PHE A 454 21.29 -24.20 21.36
N GLU A 455 21.34 -24.63 20.09
CA GLU A 455 22.58 -25.03 19.42
C GLU A 455 23.54 -23.85 19.20
N LYS A 456 23.01 -22.64 18.91
CA LYS A 456 23.82 -21.41 18.85
C LYS A 456 24.34 -20.98 20.22
N PHE A 457 23.53 -21.09 21.28
CA PHE A 457 23.98 -20.79 22.65
C PHE A 457 25.05 -21.78 23.12
N SER A 458 24.92 -23.07 22.81
CA SER A 458 25.95 -24.08 23.10
C SER A 458 27.26 -23.80 22.37
N ARG A 459 27.22 -23.44 21.08
CA ARG A 459 28.43 -23.08 20.30
C ARG A 459 29.11 -21.80 20.79
N ILE A 460 28.34 -20.82 21.30
CA ILE A 460 28.88 -19.59 21.89
C ILE A 460 29.49 -19.87 23.28
N ALA A 461 28.91 -20.79 24.06
CA ALA A 461 29.46 -21.23 25.34
C ALA A 461 30.77 -22.02 25.16
N GLU A 462 30.83 -22.92 24.18
CA GLU A 462 32.04 -23.67 23.84
C GLU A 462 33.16 -22.75 23.31
N ALA A 463 32.84 -21.79 22.44
CA ALA A 463 33.81 -20.81 21.94
C ALA A 463 34.35 -19.86 23.01
N ARG A 464 33.57 -19.59 24.07
CA ARG A 464 34.02 -18.83 25.25
C ARG A 464 34.89 -19.67 26.18
N SER A 465 34.59 -20.97 26.35
CA SER A 465 35.45 -21.86 27.14
C SER A 465 36.81 -22.14 26.49
N SER A 466 36.90 -22.12 25.15
CA SER A 466 38.17 -22.31 24.42
C SER A 466 39.05 -21.06 24.35
N ALA A 467 38.52 -19.88 24.69
CA ALA A 467 39.26 -18.61 24.69
C ALA A 467 39.89 -18.29 26.06
N ASP A 468 39.39 -18.92 27.14
CA ASP A 468 39.91 -18.73 28.51
C ASP A 468 41.03 -19.75 28.88
N ASP A 469 41.40 -20.64 27.97
CA ASP A 469 42.37 -21.74 28.21
C ASP A 469 43.64 -21.63 27.34
N GLU A 470 44.08 -20.41 26.99
CA GLU A 470 45.47 -20.19 26.56
C GLU A 470 46.36 -19.80 27.76
N PRO A 471 47.27 -20.68 28.23
CA PRO A 471 48.16 -20.37 29.33
C PRO A 471 49.31 -19.48 28.82
N GLY A 472 49.42 -18.30 29.42
CA GLY A 472 50.53 -17.39 29.19
C GLY A 472 51.89 -18.08 29.35
N LYS A 473 52.80 -17.80 28.41
CA LYS A 473 54.23 -18.06 28.55
C LYS A 473 55.05 -16.90 27.97
N LYS A 474 55.59 -16.14 28.92
CA LYS A 474 56.87 -15.40 28.96
C LYS A 474 57.19 -14.37 27.88
#